data_AF-A0A5K0W8Z2-F1
#
_entry.id   AF-A0A5K0W8Z2-F1
#
_cell.length_a   1.000
_cell.length_b   1.000
_cell.length_c   1.000
_cell.angle_alpha   90.00
_cell.angle_beta   90.00
_cell.angle_gamma   90.00
#
_symmetry.space_group_name_H-M   'P 1'
#
loop_
_entity.id
_entity.type
_entity.pdbx_description
1 polymer ?
#
loop_
_entity_poly.entity_id
_entity_poly.type
_entity_poly.pdbx_seq_one_letter_code
_entity_poly.pdbx_strand_id
1 'polypeptide(L)'
;VKDAKGVKHWKPVKVNVKDHIRIPTFPPGLSPEEYEKHLQGYLSEIAIEEMSQNKPLWEVHIFKYCTPSAVNTLVFKLHHAIGDGFSLMTALFSCLRRADDPSLPLTFPSCNGSSKQHRSKIENGTVWRHLSPLWFTFQDFGWSLLKSSLLEDPKSPIRSGELGVEFKPVFISSVSLSLEEIREVREELKA
;
A
#
# COMPACT_ATOMS: atom_id res chain seq x y z
N VAL A 1 15.55 18.82 7.74
CA VAL A 1 16.48 19.75 8.45
C VAL A 1 16.10 19.76 9.91
N LYS A 2 17.06 19.81 10.85
CA LYS A 2 16.75 19.96 12.28
C LYS A 2 16.77 21.44 12.65
N ASP A 3 15.79 21.88 13.42
CA ASP A 3 15.87 23.21 14.05
C ASP A 3 16.83 23.20 15.25
N ALA A 4 17.03 24.36 15.87
CA ALA A 4 17.87 24.51 17.06
C ALA A 4 17.38 23.68 18.27
N LYS A 5 16.13 23.20 18.25
CA LYS A 5 15.53 22.33 19.28
C LYS A 5 15.61 20.85 18.91
N GLY A 6 16.22 20.50 17.77
CA GLY A 6 16.39 19.14 17.28
C GLY A 6 15.17 18.56 16.54
N VAL A 7 14.10 19.33 16.32
CA VAL A 7 12.89 18.88 15.64
C VAL A 7 13.15 18.81 14.14
N LYS A 8 12.74 17.70 13.51
CA LYS A 8 12.91 17.48 12.06
C LYS A 8 11.81 18.19 11.28
N HIS A 9 12.21 19.02 10.33
CA HIS A 9 11.35 19.74 9.41
C HIS A 9 11.63 19.33 7.95
N TRP A 10 10.58 19.34 7.14
CA TRP A 10 10.69 19.23 5.69
C TRP A 10 11.41 20.46 5.14
N LYS A 11 12.35 20.23 4.22
CA LYS A 11 13.06 21.29 3.51
C LYS A 11 12.78 21.12 2.03
N PRO A 12 12.34 22.17 1.33
CA PRO A 12 12.34 22.17 -0.12
C PRO A 12 13.76 21.87 -0.63
N VAL A 13 13.86 20.90 -1.53
CA VAL A 13 15.12 20.52 -2.17
C VAL A 13 14.97 20.71 -3.67
N LYS A 14 16.05 21.14 -4.34
CA LYS A 14 16.09 21.17 -5.79
C LYS A 14 16.25 19.73 -6.27
N VAL A 15 15.28 19.24 -7.04
CA VAL A 15 15.29 17.86 -7.54
C VAL A 15 15.70 17.87 -9.01
N ASN A 16 16.68 17.04 -9.36
CA ASN A 16 17.01 16.75 -10.75
C ASN A 16 16.27 15.48 -11.17
N VAL A 17 15.16 15.63 -11.90
CA VAL A 17 14.25 14.53 -12.26
C VAL A 17 14.97 13.41 -13.02
N LYS A 18 16.00 13.74 -13.82
CA LYS A 18 16.77 12.74 -14.58
C LYS A 18 17.44 11.70 -13.70
N ASP A 19 17.83 12.07 -12.48
CA ASP A 19 18.51 11.19 -11.53
C ASP A 19 17.55 10.19 -10.85
N HIS A 20 16.24 10.37 -11.06
CA HIS A 20 15.18 9.51 -10.51
C HIS A 20 14.52 8.62 -11.58
N ILE A 21 14.77 8.87 -12.88
CA ILE A 21 14.20 8.07 -13.96
C ILE A 21 15.21 7.03 -14.41
N ARG A 22 14.83 5.76 -14.35
CA ARG A 22 15.65 4.62 -14.81
C ARG A 22 14.95 3.89 -15.94
N ILE A 23 15.68 3.66 -17.04
CA ILE A 23 15.16 2.96 -18.21
C ILE A 23 16.07 1.75 -18.45
N PRO A 24 15.73 0.55 -17.97
CA PRO A 24 16.54 -0.62 -18.21
C PRO A 24 16.57 -0.96 -19.71
N THR A 25 17.71 -1.47 -20.16
CA THR A 25 17.92 -1.85 -21.56
C THR A 25 18.19 -3.34 -21.65
N PHE A 26 17.35 -4.04 -22.40
CA PHE A 26 17.43 -5.46 -22.71
C PHE A 26 17.63 -5.68 -24.22
N PRO A 27 18.11 -6.87 -24.63
CA PRO A 27 18.29 -7.20 -26.04
C PRO A 27 17.00 -6.97 -26.85
N PRO A 28 17.10 -6.41 -28.07
CA PRO A 28 15.94 -6.26 -28.95
C PRO A 28 15.54 -7.60 -29.59
N GLY A 29 14.28 -7.72 -30.00
CA GLY A 29 13.80 -8.85 -30.79
C GLY A 29 13.48 -10.12 -29.99
N LEU A 30 13.37 -10.01 -28.66
CA LEU A 30 12.92 -11.09 -27.80
C LEU A 30 11.40 -11.27 -27.89
N SER A 31 10.92 -12.45 -27.52
CA SER A 31 9.48 -12.69 -27.42
C SER A 31 8.88 -11.91 -26.23
N PRO A 32 7.57 -11.63 -26.23
CA PRO A 32 6.92 -11.01 -25.07
C PRO A 32 7.11 -11.81 -23.77
N GLU A 33 7.14 -13.15 -23.85
CA GLU A 33 7.35 -14.05 -22.72
C GLU A 33 8.77 -13.92 -22.13
N GLU A 34 9.77 -13.74 -22.98
CA GLU A 34 11.14 -13.48 -22.54
C GLU A 34 11.27 -12.11 -21.88
N TYR A 35 10.59 -11.09 -22.43
CA TYR A 35 10.52 -9.77 -21.80
C TYR A 35 9.82 -9.80 -20.44
N GLU A 36 8.79 -10.62 -20.28
CA GLU A 36 8.13 -10.83 -18.97
C GLU A 36 9.13 -11.40 -17.95
N LYS A 37 9.96 -12.37 -18.33
CA LYS A 37 11.01 -12.91 -17.46
C LYS A 37 12.07 -11.84 -17.10
N HIS A 38 12.45 -11.00 -18.06
CA HIS A 38 13.36 -9.87 -17.80
C HIS A 38 12.73 -8.84 -16.86
N LEU A 39 11.45 -8.53 -17.03
CA LEU A 39 10.70 -7.64 -16.15
C LEU A 39 10.69 -8.19 -14.73
N GLN A 40 10.36 -9.46 -14.54
CA GLN A 40 10.33 -10.10 -13.21
C GLN A 40 11.70 -10.10 -12.54
N GLY A 41 12.77 -10.48 -13.26
CA GLY A 41 14.13 -10.43 -12.73
C GLY A 41 14.57 -9.02 -12.34
N TYR A 42 14.23 -8.03 -13.18
CA TYR A 42 14.51 -6.63 -12.89
C TYR A 42 13.74 -6.12 -11.67
N LEU A 43 12.45 -6.45 -11.55
CA LEU A 43 11.63 -6.13 -10.40
C LEU A 43 12.20 -6.74 -9.10
N SER A 44 12.66 -7.99 -9.15
CA SER A 44 13.33 -8.65 -8.03
C SER A 44 14.61 -7.94 -7.61
N GLU A 45 15.42 -7.49 -8.56
CA GLU A 45 16.66 -6.76 -8.30
C GLU A 45 16.40 -5.40 -7.65
N ILE A 46 15.51 -4.58 -8.25
CA ILE A 46 15.22 -3.25 -7.71
C ILE A 46 14.46 -3.29 -6.39
N ALA A 47 13.76 -4.39 -6.07
CA ALA A 47 13.02 -4.52 -4.81
C ALA A 47 13.97 -4.58 -3.59
N ILE A 48 15.16 -5.17 -3.75
CA ILE A 48 16.16 -5.29 -2.68
C ILE A 48 17.23 -4.19 -2.73
N GLU A 49 17.36 -3.49 -3.86
CA GLU A 49 18.33 -2.41 -4.02
C GLU A 49 18.03 -1.23 -3.06
N GLU A 50 19.02 -0.81 -2.28
CA GLU A 50 18.87 0.36 -1.41
C GLU A 50 18.78 1.67 -2.20
N MET A 51 17.89 2.57 -1.79
CA MET A 51 17.81 3.90 -2.38
C MET A 51 18.92 4.81 -1.86
N SER A 52 19.53 5.56 -2.76
CA SER A 52 20.56 6.55 -2.42
C SER A 52 19.99 7.62 -1.47
N GLN A 53 20.64 7.80 -0.32
CA GLN A 53 20.29 8.83 0.66
C GLN A 53 20.68 10.25 0.23
N ASN A 54 21.38 10.40 -0.90
CA ASN A 54 21.83 11.69 -1.42
C ASN A 54 20.77 12.41 -2.27
N LYS A 55 19.66 11.75 -2.57
CA LYS A 55 18.54 12.28 -3.34
C LYS A 55 17.21 11.94 -2.66
N PRO A 56 16.10 12.61 -3.00
CA PRO A 56 14.78 12.20 -2.55
C PRO A 56 14.53 10.69 -2.77
N LEU A 57 13.88 10.03 -1.80
CA LEU A 57 13.80 8.58 -1.74
C LEU A 57 12.68 7.99 -2.63
N TRP A 58 12.65 8.40 -3.89
CA TRP A 58 11.72 7.90 -4.90
C TRP A 58 12.43 7.68 -6.22
N GLU A 59 12.01 6.68 -6.98
CA GLU A 59 12.49 6.39 -8.33
C GLU A 59 11.33 5.96 -9.23
N VAL A 60 11.46 6.24 -10.53
CA VAL A 60 10.51 5.84 -11.56
C VAL A 60 11.27 5.02 -12.58
N HIS A 61 10.82 3.79 -12.82
CA HIS A 61 11.45 2.88 -13.77
C HIS A 61 10.50 2.67 -14.95
N ILE A 62 10.99 2.90 -16.17
CA ILE A 62 10.21 2.78 -17.41
C ILE A 62 10.70 1.55 -18.16
N PHE A 63 9.92 0.48 -18.13
CA PHE A 63 10.16 -0.72 -18.92
C PHE A 63 9.40 -0.59 -20.26
N LYS A 64 10.16 -0.39 -21.33
CA LYS A 64 9.66 -0.04 -22.67
C LYS A 64 9.38 -1.24 -23.59
N TYR A 65 9.43 -2.45 -23.05
CA TYR A 65 9.28 -3.68 -23.83
C TYR A 65 7.90 -4.29 -23.59
N CYS A 66 7.30 -4.81 -24.66
CA CYS A 66 6.00 -5.43 -24.61
C CYS A 66 6.08 -6.79 -23.90
N THR A 67 5.20 -7.02 -22.94
CA THR A 67 4.97 -8.32 -22.30
C THR A 67 3.55 -8.82 -22.64
N PRO A 68 3.19 -10.07 -22.34
CA PRO A 68 1.86 -10.59 -22.64
C PRO A 68 0.73 -9.78 -22.01
N SER A 69 0.99 -9.11 -20.88
CA SER A 69 -0.01 -8.35 -20.13
C SER A 69 -0.01 -6.85 -20.43
N ALA A 70 1.09 -6.28 -20.90
CA ALA A 70 1.20 -4.84 -21.11
C ALA A 70 2.17 -4.46 -22.23
N VAL A 71 1.86 -3.40 -22.98
CA VAL A 71 2.74 -2.87 -24.03
C VAL A 71 3.99 -2.22 -23.42
N ASN A 72 3.85 -1.54 -22.28
CA ASN A 72 4.90 -0.91 -21.51
C ASN A 72 4.55 -1.00 -20.02
N THR A 73 5.56 -0.98 -19.14
CA THR A 73 5.35 -1.03 -17.69
C THR A 73 6.05 0.17 -17.02
N LEU A 74 5.31 0.85 -16.14
CA LEU A 74 5.82 1.92 -15.30
C LEU A 74 5.88 1.44 -13.85
N VAL A 75 7.04 1.56 -13.21
CA VAL A 75 7.25 1.10 -11.84
C VAL A 75 7.64 2.30 -10.97
N PHE A 76 6.92 2.50 -9.87
CA PHE A 76 7.25 3.51 -8.86
C PHE A 76 7.89 2.82 -7.66
N LYS A 77 9.15 3.16 -7.37
CA LYS A 77 9.86 2.70 -6.18
C LYS A 77 9.90 3.84 -5.19
N LEU A 78 9.26 3.66 -4.03
CA LEU A 78 9.04 4.71 -3.05
C LEU A 78 9.44 4.22 -1.67
N HIS A 79 10.21 5.03 -0.94
CA HIS A 79 10.55 4.70 0.44
C HIS A 79 9.35 4.89 1.36
N HIS A 80 9.10 3.95 2.27
CA HIS A 80 7.94 3.98 3.17
C HIS A 80 7.87 5.24 4.06
N ALA A 81 9.01 5.89 4.32
CA ALA A 81 9.05 7.17 5.02
C ALA A 81 8.38 8.34 4.27
N ILE A 82 8.09 8.20 2.97
CA ILE A 82 7.37 9.22 2.18
C ILE A 82 5.88 9.21 2.51
N GLY A 83 5.32 8.04 2.79
CA GLY A 83 3.91 7.88 3.12
C GLY A 83 3.52 6.43 3.27
N ASP A 84 2.40 6.21 3.95
CA ASP A 84 1.72 4.92 3.98
C ASP A 84 0.93 4.69 2.67
N GLY A 85 0.39 3.47 2.53
CA GLY A 85 -0.38 3.10 1.33
C GLY A 85 -1.62 3.99 1.12
N PHE A 86 -2.26 4.46 2.19
CA PHE A 86 -3.45 5.31 2.09
C PHE A 86 -3.12 6.70 1.56
N SER A 87 -2.08 7.32 2.11
CA SER A 87 -1.58 8.63 1.71
C SER A 87 -1.08 8.61 0.27
N LEU A 88 -0.38 7.53 -0.12
CA LEU A 88 0.10 7.36 -1.48
C LEU A 88 -1.05 7.23 -2.49
N MET A 89 -2.04 6.37 -2.22
CA MET A 89 -3.20 6.21 -3.10
C MET A 89 -4.03 7.49 -3.17
N THR A 90 -4.19 8.20 -2.05
CA THR A 90 -4.88 9.50 -2.02
C THR A 90 -4.17 10.55 -2.87
N ALA A 91 -2.83 10.61 -2.81
CA ALA A 91 -2.04 11.51 -3.65
C ALA A 91 -2.09 11.13 -5.13
N LEU A 92 -2.10 9.84 -5.45
CA LEU A 92 -2.32 9.37 -6.82
C LEU A 92 -3.69 9.81 -7.33
N PHE A 93 -4.75 9.55 -6.57
CA PHE A 93 -6.11 9.87 -6.95
C PHE A 93 -6.37 11.38 -7.09
N SER A 94 -5.71 12.22 -6.30
CA SER A 94 -5.83 13.68 -6.42
C SER A 94 -5.21 14.23 -7.71
N CYS A 95 -4.26 13.50 -8.30
CA CYS A 95 -3.67 13.82 -9.61
C CYS A 95 -4.53 13.33 -10.79
N LEU A 96 -5.51 12.45 -10.54
CA LEU A 96 -6.37 11.88 -11.58
C LEU A 96 -7.68 12.65 -11.70
N ARG A 97 -8.27 12.59 -12.90
CA ARG A 97 -9.58 13.17 -13.21
C ARG A 97 -10.53 12.10 -13.71
N ARG A 98 -11.82 12.41 -13.71
CA ARG A 98 -12.84 11.54 -14.27
C ARG A 98 -12.63 11.32 -15.77
N ALA A 99 -12.80 10.07 -16.20
CA ALA A 99 -12.67 9.70 -17.61
C ALA A 99 -13.86 10.18 -18.45
N ASP A 100 -15.04 10.29 -17.85
CA ASP A 100 -16.27 10.76 -18.50
C ASP A 100 -16.40 12.30 -18.52
N ASP A 101 -15.87 12.98 -17.50
CA ASP A 101 -15.78 14.44 -17.46
C ASP A 101 -14.44 14.91 -16.85
N PRO A 102 -13.44 15.25 -17.69
CA PRO A 102 -12.13 15.73 -17.23
C PRO A 102 -12.14 17.10 -16.55
N SER A 103 -13.28 17.79 -16.46
CA SER A 103 -13.40 19.01 -15.65
C SER A 103 -13.61 18.71 -14.16
N LEU A 104 -14.03 17.48 -13.83
CA LEU A 104 -14.33 17.04 -12.48
C LEU A 104 -13.18 16.20 -11.90
N PRO A 105 -12.88 16.35 -10.59
CA PRO A 105 -11.93 15.49 -9.91
C PRO A 105 -12.45 14.05 -9.83
N LEU A 106 -11.55 13.11 -9.58
CA LEU A 106 -11.94 11.72 -9.33
C LEU A 106 -12.91 11.64 -8.14
N THR A 107 -14.07 11.00 -8.33
CA THR A 107 -15.08 10.82 -7.29
C THR A 107 -15.23 9.35 -6.92
N PHE A 108 -15.30 9.05 -5.64
CA PHE A 108 -15.59 7.71 -5.14
C PHE A 108 -17.06 7.60 -4.69
N PRO A 109 -17.70 6.42 -4.85
CA PRO A 109 -19.04 6.21 -4.32
C PRO A 109 -19.05 6.43 -2.81
N SER A 110 -20.02 7.20 -2.33
CA SER A 110 -20.28 7.34 -0.90
C SER A 110 -20.71 5.98 -0.35
N CYS A 111 -19.94 5.44 0.60
CA CYS A 111 -20.48 4.43 1.50
C CYS A 111 -21.49 5.14 2.40
N ASN A 112 -22.75 5.20 1.95
CA ASN A 112 -23.88 5.46 2.82
C ASN A 112 -24.03 4.22 3.71
N GLY A 113 -23.12 4.08 4.69
CA GLY A 113 -23.31 3.12 5.76
C GLY A 113 -24.67 3.45 6.35
N SER A 114 -25.60 2.51 6.25
CA SER A 114 -26.82 2.57 7.04
C SER A 114 -26.38 2.45 8.50
N SER A 115 -25.91 3.53 9.09
CA SER A 115 -25.89 3.67 10.53
C SER A 115 -27.36 3.71 10.91
N LYS A 116 -27.98 2.53 11.06
CA LYS A 116 -29.08 2.36 11.98
C LYS A 116 -28.47 2.71 13.32
N GLN A 117 -28.46 4.00 13.63
CA GLN A 117 -28.24 4.51 14.97
C GLN A 117 -29.33 3.81 15.77
N HIS A 118 -28.98 2.69 16.39
CA HIS A 118 -29.88 2.01 17.30
C HIS A 118 -29.99 2.93 18.50
N ARG A 119 -30.89 3.91 18.39
CA ARG A 119 -31.20 4.88 19.41
C ARG A 119 -31.96 4.09 20.47
N SER A 120 -31.22 3.37 21.32
CA SER A 120 -31.79 2.72 22.47
C SER A 120 -32.42 3.81 23.32
N LYS A 121 -33.73 3.68 23.55
CA LYS A 121 -34.47 4.50 24.50
C LYS A 121 -33.80 4.30 25.86
N ILE A 122 -33.08 5.31 26.34
CA ILE A 122 -32.45 5.27 27.66
C ILE A 122 -33.55 5.42 28.69
N GLU A 123 -34.01 4.30 29.24
CA GLU A 123 -34.69 4.25 30.53
C GLU A 123 -33.65 4.23 31.67
N ASN A 124 -33.94 5.03 32.70
CA ASN A 124 -33.07 5.37 33.82
C ASN A 124 -32.58 4.13 34.60
N GLY A 125 -31.26 3.94 34.62
CA GLY A 125 -30.55 2.87 35.33
C GLY A 125 -29.03 2.97 35.07
N THR A 126 -28.43 4.11 35.43
CA THR A 126 -27.37 4.76 34.63
C THR A 126 -25.95 4.72 35.23
N VAL A 127 -25.55 3.72 36.03
CA VAL A 127 -24.13 3.64 36.47
C VAL A 127 -23.51 2.27 36.25
N TRP A 128 -24.15 1.20 36.73
CA TRP A 128 -23.61 -0.16 36.61
C TRP A 128 -23.55 -0.71 35.17
N ARG A 129 -24.41 -0.21 34.28
CA ARG A 129 -24.45 -0.62 32.87
C ARG A 129 -23.35 0.00 32.00
N HIS A 130 -22.72 1.10 32.43
CA HIS A 130 -21.62 1.75 31.69
C HIS A 130 -20.24 1.25 32.11
N LEU A 131 -20.08 0.75 33.33
CA LEU A 131 -18.80 0.22 33.84
C LEU A 131 -18.46 -1.17 33.27
N SER A 132 -19.47 -2.01 33.02
CA SER A 132 -19.30 -3.35 32.47
C SER A 132 -18.57 -3.39 31.11
N PRO A 133 -18.98 -2.65 30.07
CA PRO A 133 -18.27 -2.66 28.77
C PRO A 133 -16.88 -2.03 28.84
N LEU A 134 -16.67 -1.02 29.70
CA LEU A 134 -15.35 -0.45 29.94
C LEU A 134 -14.41 -1.50 30.53
N TRP A 135 -14.87 -2.27 31.52
CA TRP A 135 -14.08 -3.33 32.14
C TRP A 135 -13.68 -4.42 31.15
N PHE A 136 -14.60 -4.90 30.31
CA PHE A 136 -14.27 -5.86 29.25
C PHE A 136 -13.26 -5.29 28.25
N THR A 137 -13.40 -4.02 27.88
CA THR A 137 -12.45 -3.35 26.97
C THR A 137 -11.05 -3.25 27.59
N PHE A 138 -10.96 -2.89 28.88
CA PHE A 138 -9.68 -2.85 29.60
C PHE A 138 -9.06 -4.23 29.75
N GLN A 139 -9.87 -5.25 30.03
CA GLN A 139 -9.41 -6.64 30.12
C GLN A 139 -8.90 -7.14 28.76
N ASP A 140 -9.63 -6.88 27.68
CA ASP A 140 -9.23 -7.25 26.32
C ASP A 140 -7.98 -6.50 25.88
N PHE A 141 -7.88 -5.21 26.20
CA PHE A 141 -6.70 -4.40 25.94
C PHE A 141 -5.48 -4.93 26.71
N GLY A 142 -5.64 -5.18 28.00
CA GLY A 142 -4.59 -5.76 28.86
C GLY A 142 -4.16 -7.14 28.37
N TRP A 143 -5.12 -8.01 28.03
CA TRP A 143 -4.86 -9.33 27.46
C TRP A 143 -4.12 -9.25 26.11
N SER A 144 -4.46 -8.27 25.29
CA SER A 144 -3.80 -8.03 24.00
C SER A 144 -2.35 -7.55 24.19
N LEU A 145 -2.09 -6.66 25.16
CA LEU A 145 -0.73 -6.21 25.50
C LEU A 145 0.12 -7.32 26.13
N LEU A 146 -0.48 -8.17 26.96
CA LEU A 146 0.18 -9.34 27.53
C LEU A 146 0.55 -10.34 26.42
N LYS A 147 -0.37 -10.63 25.50
CA LYS A 147 -0.07 -11.48 24.35
C LYS A 147 1.02 -10.90 23.45
N SER A 148 0.98 -9.59 23.17
CA SER A 148 1.97 -8.99 22.26
C SER A 148 3.38 -8.86 22.85
N SER A 149 3.51 -8.76 24.18
CA SER A 149 4.84 -8.57 24.83
C SER A 149 5.46 -9.86 25.38
N LEU A 150 4.66 -10.85 25.80
CA LEU A 150 5.16 -12.07 26.45
C LEU A 150 5.07 -13.32 25.57
N LEU A 151 4.18 -13.35 24.57
CA LEU A 151 4.05 -14.48 23.68
C LEU A 151 4.63 -14.11 22.33
N GLU A 152 5.71 -14.79 21.97
CA GLU A 152 6.17 -14.74 20.59
C GLU A 152 5.05 -15.26 19.68
N ASP A 153 4.72 -14.50 18.63
CA ASP A 153 3.68 -14.92 17.70
C ASP A 153 3.98 -16.32 17.18
N PRO A 154 2.98 -17.23 17.16
CA PRO A 154 3.18 -18.56 16.62
C PRO A 154 3.61 -18.46 15.15
N LYS A 155 4.45 -19.40 14.71
CA LYS A 155 4.82 -19.50 13.29
C LYS A 155 3.53 -19.71 12.48
N SER A 156 3.14 -18.68 11.73
CA SER A 156 2.05 -18.76 10.76
C SER A 156 2.59 -19.19 9.39
N PRO A 157 1.76 -19.71 8.48
CA PRO A 157 2.17 -20.00 7.11
C PRO A 157 2.79 -18.81 6.36
N ILE A 158 2.51 -17.58 6.84
CA ILE A 158 2.99 -16.32 6.25
C ILE A 158 4.29 -15.84 6.95
N ARG A 159 4.52 -16.21 8.21
CA ARG A 159 5.71 -15.84 8.98
C ARG A 159 6.83 -16.86 8.75
N SER A 160 7.84 -16.48 7.96
CA SER A 160 9.01 -17.34 7.70
C SER A 160 9.77 -17.72 8.98
N GLY A 161 9.87 -16.81 9.97
CA GLY A 161 10.53 -17.08 11.25
C GLY A 161 12.04 -17.33 11.16
N GLU A 162 12.65 -17.02 10.02
CA GLU A 162 14.10 -17.04 9.78
C GLU A 162 14.67 -15.61 9.83
N LEU A 163 15.90 -15.46 10.33
CA LEU A 163 16.62 -14.18 10.30
C LEU A 163 17.19 -13.94 8.90
N GLY A 164 17.20 -12.70 8.42
CA GLY A 164 17.82 -12.34 7.14
C GLY A 164 16.95 -12.60 5.90
N VAL A 165 15.64 -12.85 6.09
CA VAL A 165 14.68 -12.97 4.98
C VAL A 165 14.57 -11.68 4.16
N GLU A 166 14.87 -10.55 4.79
CA GLU A 166 14.92 -9.21 4.19
C GLU A 166 16.01 -9.07 3.12
N PHE A 167 17.01 -9.95 3.10
CA PHE A 167 18.09 -9.95 2.09
C PHE A 167 17.89 -11.01 1.01
N LYS A 168 16.85 -11.84 1.11
CA LYS A 168 16.56 -12.85 0.08
C LYS A 168 15.94 -12.17 -1.15
N PRO A 169 16.15 -12.73 -2.35
CA PRO A 169 15.50 -12.23 -3.55
C PRO A 169 13.98 -12.16 -3.39
N VAL A 170 13.39 -11.02 -3.72
CA VAL A 170 11.95 -10.82 -3.69
C VAL A 170 11.36 -11.32 -5.00
N PHE A 171 10.39 -12.23 -4.95
CA PHE A 171 9.62 -12.62 -6.12
C PHE A 171 8.31 -11.83 -6.17
N ILE A 172 8.05 -11.14 -7.28
CA ILE A 172 6.82 -10.39 -7.48
C ILE A 172 5.93 -11.19 -8.44
N SER A 173 4.76 -11.59 -7.94
CA SER A 173 3.71 -12.23 -8.74
C SER A 173 2.60 -11.23 -9.00
N SER A 174 2.14 -11.15 -10.24
CA SER A 174 0.94 -10.39 -10.61
C SER A 174 -0.26 -11.32 -10.75
N VAL A 175 -1.40 -10.91 -10.19
CA VAL A 175 -2.70 -11.55 -10.43
C VAL A 175 -3.58 -10.54 -11.16
N SER A 176 -4.17 -10.96 -12.27
CA SER A 176 -5.15 -10.15 -13.00
C SER A 176 -6.55 -10.64 -12.62
N LEU A 177 -7.40 -9.70 -12.19
CA LEU A 177 -8.81 -9.96 -11.89
C LEU A 177 -9.66 -9.20 -12.89
N SER A 178 -10.69 -9.84 -13.44
CA SER A 178 -11.62 -9.17 -14.35
C SER A 178 -12.56 -8.25 -13.54
N LEU A 179 -12.87 -7.09 -14.10
CA LEU A 179 -13.84 -6.17 -13.49
C LEU A 179 -15.26 -6.76 -13.53
N GLU A 180 -15.54 -7.62 -14.50
CA GLU A 180 -16.80 -8.36 -14.61
C GLU A 180 -16.96 -9.34 -13.45
N GLU A 181 -15.90 -10.10 -13.10
CA GLU A 181 -15.91 -11.01 -11.94
C GLU A 181 -16.14 -10.25 -10.63
N ILE A 182 -15.45 -9.11 -10.45
CA ILE A 182 -15.65 -8.24 -9.27
C ILE A 182 -17.09 -7.72 -9.21
N ARG A 183 -17.67 -7.40 -10.36
CA ARG A 183 -19.06 -6.94 -10.46
C ARG A 183 -20.04 -8.06 -10.10
N GLU A 184 -19.82 -9.28 -10.56
CA GLU A 184 -20.66 -10.44 -10.24
C GLU A 184 -20.70 -10.71 -8.74
N VAL A 185 -19.53 -10.80 -8.10
CA VAL A 185 -19.42 -10.98 -6.63
C VAL A 185 -20.16 -9.87 -5.88
N ARG A 186 -20.06 -8.61 -6.35
CA ARG A 186 -20.77 -7.49 -5.73
C ARG A 186 -22.29 -7.64 -5.82
N GLU A 187 -22.82 -8.16 -6.91
CA GLU A 187 -24.26 -8.34 -7.08
C GLU A 187 -24.77 -9.54 -6.27
N GLU A 188 -24.00 -10.63 -6.15
CA GLU A 188 -24.33 -11.74 -5.24
C GLU A 188 -24.34 -11.31 -3.77
N LEU A 189 -23.39 -10.48 -3.33
CA LEU A 189 -23.33 -9.98 -1.93
C LEU A 189 -24.47 -9.01 -1.58
N LYS A 190 -25.22 -8.52 -2.56
CA LYS A 190 -26.40 -7.67 -2.34
C LYS A 190 -27.71 -8.46 -2.36
N ALA A 191 -27.70 -9.71 -2.83
CA ALA A 191 -28.84 -10.62 -2.79
C ALA A 191 -29.04 -11.18 -1.37
#